data_AF-A0A3G2SEH2-F1
#
_entry.id   AF-A0A3G2SEH2-F1
#
_cell.length_a   1.000
_cell.length_b   1.000
_cell.length_c   1.000
_cell.angle_alpha   90.00
_cell.angle_beta   90.00
_cell.angle_gamma   90.00
#
_symmetry.space_group_name_H-M   'P 1'
#
loop_
_entity.id
_entity.type
_entity.pdbx_description
1 polymer ?
#
loop_
_entity_poly.entity_id
_entity_poly.type
_entity_poly.pdbx_seq_one_letter_code
_entity_poly.pdbx_strand_id
1 'polypeptide(L)' 'VWGKTGSKLYGPDAGEDYLDNELRFSLLCQAALEAPRVLNLNCSEYFSGPY' A
#
# COMPACT_ATOMS: atom_id res chain seq x y z
N VAL A 1 12.20 10.45 -9.32
CA VAL A 1 12.45 9.39 -8.32
C VAL A 1 12.90 8.16 -9.09
N TRP A 2 14.16 7.72 -8.95
CA TRP A 2 14.86 7.07 -10.07
C TRP A 2 14.52 5.57 -10.21
N GLY A 3 13.80 5.09 -11.23
CA GLY A 3 13.02 5.73 -12.30
C GLY A 3 11.68 5.01 -12.49
N LYS A 4 10.58 5.62 -11.97
CA LYS A 4 9.16 5.19 -12.06
C LYS A 4 8.95 3.68 -11.89
N THR A 5 9.00 3.22 -10.63
CA THR A 5 8.73 1.85 -10.14
C THR A 5 7.81 1.06 -11.08
N GLY A 6 8.40 0.41 -12.08
CA GLY A 6 7.67 -0.38 -13.07
C GLY A 6 7.53 -1.79 -12.53
N SER A 7 8.17 -2.75 -13.19
CA SER A 7 8.28 -4.14 -12.73
C SER A 7 9.10 -4.32 -11.43
N LYS A 8 9.69 -3.27 -10.87
CA LYS A 8 10.65 -3.31 -9.74
C LYS A 8 10.03 -2.97 -8.38
N LEU A 9 8.80 -3.44 -8.13
CA LEU A 9 8.04 -3.11 -6.91
C LEU A 9 8.59 -3.85 -5.67
N TYR A 10 8.94 -5.12 -5.86
CA TYR A 10 9.38 -6.02 -4.79
C TYR A 10 10.90 -6.09 -4.66
N GLY A 11 11.65 -5.63 -5.66
CA GLY A 11 13.09 -5.72 -5.63
C GLY A 11 13.78 -5.02 -6.79
N PRO A 12 15.12 -4.89 -6.73
CA PRO A 12 15.89 -4.25 -7.79
C PRO A 12 15.90 -5.10 -9.07
N ASP A 13 15.89 -6.43 -8.95
CA ASP A 13 15.91 -7.39 -10.07
C ASP A 13 15.01 -8.60 -9.76
N ALA A 14 14.75 -9.45 -10.77
CA ALA A 14 13.87 -10.59 -10.59
C ALA A 14 14.54 -11.69 -9.75
N GLY A 15 13.87 -12.12 -8.67
CA GLY A 15 14.40 -13.11 -7.73
C GLY A 15 15.22 -12.53 -6.58
N GLU A 16 15.39 -11.20 -6.53
CA GLU A 16 15.97 -10.49 -5.39
C GLU A 16 14.93 -9.53 -4.82
N ASP A 17 14.59 -9.67 -3.55
CA ASP A 17 13.60 -8.81 -2.87
C ASP A 17 14.30 -7.72 -2.05
N TYR A 18 13.64 -6.56 -1.90
CA TYR A 18 14.09 -5.55 -0.95
C TYR A 18 13.95 -6.07 0.48
N LEU A 19 14.97 -5.82 1.30
CA LEU A 19 15.01 -6.22 2.71
C LEU A 19 13.88 -5.59 3.54
N ASP A 20 13.32 -4.47 3.09
CA ASP A 20 12.26 -3.75 3.79
C ASP A 20 10.84 -4.16 3.36
N ASN A 21 10.69 -5.12 2.44
CA ASN A 21 9.38 -5.57 1.95
C ASN A 21 8.47 -6.03 3.08
N GLU A 22 9.00 -6.80 4.05
CA GLU A 22 8.22 -7.27 5.20
C GLU A 22 7.56 -6.10 5.93
N LEU A 23 8.36 -5.10 6.32
CA LEU A 23 7.86 -3.92 7.02
C LEU A 23 6.91 -3.10 6.13
N ARG A 24 7.22 -2.94 4.84
CA ARG A 24 6.40 -2.18 3.89
C ARG A 24 5.01 -2.77 3.75
N PHE A 25 4.89 -4.10 3.61
CA PHE A 25 3.60 -4.74 3.46
C PHE A 25 2.84 -4.85 4.78
N SER A 26 3.52 -5.08 5.89
CA SER A 26 2.88 -5.03 7.22
C SER A 26 2.28 -3.64 7.49
N LEU A 27 3.06 -2.58 7.24
CA LEU A 27 2.60 -1.21 7.40
C LEU A 27 1.44 -0.88 6.45
N LEU A 28 1.52 -1.31 5.19
CA LEU A 28 0.44 -1.11 4.22
C LEU A 28 -0.87 -1.74 4.69
N CYS A 29 -0.82 -2.99 5.19
CA CYS A 29 -2.01 -3.68 5.71
C CYS A 29 -2.61 -2.95 6.92
N GLN A 30 -1.77 -2.52 7.88
CA GLN A 30 -2.23 -1.77 9.04
C GLN A 30 -2.85 -0.43 8.64
N ALA A 31 -2.20 0.31 7.74
CA ALA A 31 -2.71 1.58 7.25
C ALA A 31 -4.03 1.43 6.48
N ALA A 32 -4.18 0.36 5.69
CA ALA A 32 -5.41 0.08 4.96
C ALA A 32 -6.60 -0.18 5.90
N LEU A 33 -6.37 -0.83 7.04
CA LEU A 33 -7.40 -1.07 8.06
C LEU A 33 -7.77 0.21 8.84
N GLU A 34 -6.80 1.11 9.07
CA GLU A 34 -7.04 2.37 9.77
C GLU A 34 -7.65 3.45 8.85
N ALA A 35 -7.37 3.42 7.55
CA ALA A 35 -7.87 4.38 6.57
C ALA A 35 -9.39 4.64 6.64
N PRO A 36 -10.28 3.64 6.63
CA PRO A 36 -11.73 3.89 6.72
C PRO A 36 -12.18 4.44 8.08
N ARG A 37 -11.37 4.31 9.14
CA ARG A 37 -11.68 4.81 10.49
C ARG A 37 -11.31 6.29 10.64
N VAL A 38 -10.22 6.70 10.01
CA VAL A 38 -9.65 8.05 10.14
C VAL A 38 -10.08 8.98 9.00
N LEU A 39 -10.27 8.45 7.80
CA LEU A 39 -10.62 9.26 6.62
C LEU A 39 -12.14 9.46 6.54
N ASN A 40 -12.55 10.71 6.30
CA ASN A 40 -13.94 11.04 6.02
C ASN A 40 -14.27 10.74 4.55
N LEU A 41 -14.80 9.53 4.30
CA LEU A 41 -15.12 9.04 2.96
C LEU A 41 -16.54 9.41 2.48
N ASN A 42 -17.23 10.32 3.20
CA ASN A 42 -18.63 10.71 2.92
C ASN A 42 -18.86 11.39 1.56
N CYS A 43 -17.81 11.76 0.82
CA CYS A 43 -17.91 12.33 -0.53
C CYS A 43 -17.64 11.32 -1.65
N SER A 44 -17.42 10.03 -1.33
CA SER A 44 -17.16 8.97 -2.30
C SER A 44 -18.45 8.20 -2.62
N GLU A 45 -18.86 8.17 -3.89
CA GLU A 45 -20.00 7.38 -4.37
C GLU A 45 -19.83 5.87 -4.14
N TYR A 46 -18.58 5.41 -4.00
CA TYR A 46 -18.23 3.99 -3.87
C TYR A 46 -17.93 3.55 -2.43
N PHE A 47 -18.07 4.44 -1.44
CA PHE A 47 -17.86 4.07 -0.06
C PHE A 47 -19.11 3.39 0.52
N SER A 48 -19.09 2.06 0.59
CA SER A 48 -20.20 1.23 1.07
C SER A 48 -20.12 0.86 2.57
N GLY A 49 -19.09 1.32 3.29
CA GLY A 49 -18.90 1.04 4.71
C GLY A 49 -17.45 0.74 5.08
N PRO A 50 -17.16 0.53 6.38
CA PRO A 50 -15.80 0.32 6.85
C PRO A 50 -15.19 -1.04 6.46
N TYR A 51 -16.02 -2.03 6.09
CA TYR A 51 -15.64 -3.37 5.57
C TYR A 51 -16.75 -3.94 4.69
#